data_AF-A0A9D5ZLS5-F1
#
_entry.id   AF-A0A9D5ZLS5-F1
#
_cell.length_a   1.000
_cell.length_b   1.000
_cell.length_c   1.000
_cell.angle_alpha   90.00
_cell.angle_beta   90.00
_cell.angle_gamma   90.00
#
_symmetry.space_group_name_H-M   'P 1'
#
loop_
_entity.id
_entity.type
_entity.pdbx_description
1 polymer ?
#
loop_
_entity_poly.entity_id
_entity_poly.type
_entity_poly.pdbx_seq_one_letter_code
_entity_poly.pdbx_strand_id
1 'polypeptide(L)'
;MTSMPTRPNTSTSNHAANQHEASIAFNIILSLLTCGLYNIIWNYREMIAVNDLLGREEFTFLSWALLTLVTCGLYHIYFEYRMARVIIELQERHGVAPEYLLPAISLTLTFFQLWIITDAIQQNEINKVCRKLSIA
;
A
#
# COMPACT_ATOMS: atom_id res chain seq x y z
N MET A 1 -2.26 -32.43 -9.99
CA MET A 1 -1.52 -31.60 -10.96
C MET A 1 -1.85 -30.15 -10.67
N THR A 2 -1.15 -29.55 -9.71
CA THR A 2 -1.26 -28.12 -9.39
C THR A 2 -0.55 -27.35 -10.49
N SER A 3 -1.30 -26.60 -11.29
CA SER A 3 -0.74 -25.69 -12.29
C SER A 3 0.16 -24.68 -11.57
N MET A 4 1.45 -24.73 -11.89
CA MET A 4 2.45 -23.75 -11.50
C MET A 4 1.95 -22.36 -11.96
N PRO A 5 1.90 -21.33 -11.09
CA PRO A 5 1.49 -20.01 -11.53
C PRO A 5 2.49 -19.53 -12.59
N THR A 6 1.98 -19.31 -13.81
CA THR A 6 2.74 -18.71 -14.91
C THR A 6 3.27 -17.37 -14.45
N ARG A 7 4.60 -17.25 -14.42
CA ARG A 7 5.30 -15.99 -14.12
C ARG A 7 4.76 -14.91 -15.07
N PRO A 8 4.24 -13.77 -14.57
CA PRO A 8 3.76 -12.71 -15.45
C PRO A 8 4.88 -12.28 -16.40
N ASN A 9 4.55 -12.09 -17.66
CA ASN A 9 5.46 -11.56 -18.67
C ASN A 9 5.84 -10.10 -18.32
N THR A 10 7.07 -9.72 -18.66
CA THR A 10 7.68 -8.43 -18.29
C THR A 10 6.86 -7.22 -18.75
N SER A 11 6.12 -7.34 -19.86
CA SER A 11 5.23 -6.28 -20.33
C SER A 11 4.05 -6.04 -19.38
N THR A 12 3.42 -7.09 -18.86
CA THR A 12 2.27 -6.95 -17.94
C THR A 12 2.71 -6.47 -16.55
N SER A 13 3.89 -6.89 -16.06
CA SER A 13 4.44 -6.34 -14.81
C SER A 13 4.74 -4.85 -14.93
N ASN A 14 5.24 -4.39 -16.08
CA ASN A 14 5.66 -3.01 -16.27
C ASN A 14 4.45 -2.08 -16.46
N HIS A 15 3.37 -2.56 -17.10
CA HIS A 15 2.11 -1.82 -17.17
C HIS A 15 1.44 -1.69 -15.79
N ALA A 16 1.37 -2.77 -15.01
CA ALA A 16 0.83 -2.71 -13.65
C ALA A 16 1.66 -1.76 -12.76
N ALA A 17 2.99 -1.90 -12.75
CA ALA A 17 3.88 -1.06 -11.95
C ALA A 17 3.73 0.44 -12.26
N ASN A 18 3.66 0.82 -13.54
CA ASN A 18 3.47 2.22 -13.94
C ASN A 18 2.09 2.77 -13.56
N GLN A 19 1.06 1.92 -13.50
CA GLN A 19 -0.29 2.33 -13.10
C GLN A 19 -0.38 2.67 -11.60
N HIS A 20 0.47 2.07 -10.77
CA HIS A 20 0.43 2.22 -9.32
C HIS A 20 1.41 3.27 -8.78
N GLU A 21 2.29 3.84 -9.61
CA GLU A 21 3.12 4.96 -9.19
C GLU A 21 2.25 6.20 -8.96
N ALA A 22 2.25 6.72 -7.72
CA ALA A 22 1.41 7.86 -7.35
C ALA A 22 2.23 9.00 -6.72
N SER A 23 1.84 10.24 -7.04
CA SER A 23 2.46 11.44 -6.45
C SER A 23 1.98 11.64 -5.02
N ILE A 24 2.90 11.42 -4.06
CA ILE A 24 2.68 11.61 -2.63
C ILE A 24 2.27 13.06 -2.33
N ALA A 25 2.97 14.04 -2.94
CA ALA A 25 2.70 15.45 -2.72
C ALA A 25 1.27 15.83 -3.16
N PHE A 26 0.83 15.32 -4.31
CA PHE A 26 -0.53 15.53 -4.79
C PHE A 26 -1.57 14.94 -3.82
N ASN A 27 -1.33 13.72 -3.36
CA ASN A 27 -2.25 13.05 -2.44
C ASN A 27 -2.34 13.75 -1.06
N ILE A 28 -1.22 14.27 -0.55
CA ILE A 28 -1.19 15.08 0.68
C ILE A 28 -2.01 16.36 0.51
N ILE A 29 -1.74 17.12 -0.56
CA ILE A 29 -2.45 18.38 -0.82
C ILE A 29 -3.96 18.13 -0.93
N LEU A 30 -4.37 17.10 -1.67
CA LEU A 30 -5.78 16.80 -1.87
C LEU A 30 -6.46 16.28 -0.59
N SER A 31 -5.73 15.53 0.24
CA SER A 31 -6.20 15.14 1.58
C SER A 31 -6.45 16.37 2.45
N LEU A 32 -5.54 17.36 2.45
CA LEU A 32 -5.73 18.59 3.21
C LEU A 32 -6.90 19.44 2.69
N LEU A 33 -7.03 19.57 1.36
CA LEU A 33 -8.11 20.35 0.73
C LEU A 33 -9.49 19.75 0.97
N THR A 34 -9.57 18.42 1.14
CA THR A 34 -10.83 17.69 1.38
C THR A 34 -11.07 17.38 2.86
N CYS A 35 -10.34 18.03 3.78
CA CYS A 35 -10.43 17.80 5.22
C CYS A 35 -10.23 16.31 5.62
N GLY A 36 -9.38 15.60 4.88
CA GLY A 36 -9.06 14.20 5.09
C GLY A 36 -9.95 13.21 4.34
N LEU A 37 -11.03 13.64 3.67
CA LEU A 37 -11.92 12.71 2.97
C LEU A 37 -11.22 11.98 1.81
N TYR A 38 -10.37 12.69 1.07
CA TYR A 38 -9.61 12.09 -0.03
C TYR A 38 -8.65 10.98 0.43
N ASN A 39 -8.23 10.99 1.69
CA ASN A 39 -7.34 9.97 2.21
C ASN A 39 -7.95 8.56 2.18
N ILE A 40 -9.28 8.44 2.31
CA ILE A 40 -9.99 7.17 2.14
C ILE A 40 -9.82 6.63 0.71
N ILE A 41 -9.87 7.52 -0.29
CA ILE A 41 -9.67 7.16 -1.69
C ILE A 41 -8.20 6.80 -1.94
N TRP A 42 -7.26 7.48 -1.29
CA TRP A 42 -5.84 7.13 -1.35
C TRP A 42 -5.60 5.73 -0.80
N ASN A 43 -6.06 5.44 0.41
CA ASN A 43 -5.99 4.11 1.04
C ASN A 43 -6.56 3.01 0.13
N TYR A 44 -7.71 3.25 -0.51
CA TYR A 44 -8.29 2.33 -1.47
C TYR A 44 -7.36 2.03 -2.65
N ARG A 45 -6.71 3.06 -3.21
CA ARG A 45 -5.75 2.89 -4.31
C ARG A 45 -4.50 2.13 -3.88
N GLU A 46 -4.03 2.32 -2.65
CA GLU A 46 -2.91 1.56 -2.09
C GLU A 46 -3.24 0.08 -1.92
N MET A 47 -4.45 -0.25 -1.44
CA MET A 47 -4.91 -1.64 -1.36
C MET A 47 -4.90 -2.33 -2.73
N ILE A 48 -5.41 -1.65 -3.77
CA ILE A 48 -5.39 -2.17 -5.14
C ILE A 48 -3.94 -2.37 -5.60
N ALA A 49 -3.09 -1.35 -5.43
CA ALA A 49 -1.69 -1.41 -5.85
C ALA A 49 -0.95 -2.59 -5.21
N VAL A 50 -1.10 -2.78 -3.90
CA VAL A 50 -0.42 -3.85 -3.19
C VAL A 50 -0.98 -5.22 -3.59
N ASN A 51 -2.30 -5.38 -3.71
CA ASN A 51 -2.89 -6.65 -4.16
C ASN A 51 -2.43 -7.03 -5.58
N ASP A 52 -2.42 -6.07 -6.49
CA ASP A 52 -2.02 -6.27 -7.88
C ASP A 52 -0.53 -6.65 -7.98
N LEU A 53 0.34 -5.94 -7.24
CA LEU A 53 1.77 -6.23 -7.19
C LEU A 53 2.07 -7.56 -6.48
N LEU A 54 1.26 -7.95 -5.50
CA LEU A 54 1.41 -9.23 -4.80
C LEU A 54 0.82 -10.40 -5.61
N GLY A 55 -0.11 -10.14 -6.53
CA GLY A 55 -0.80 -11.16 -7.32
C GLY A 55 -1.81 -11.99 -6.52
N ARG A 56 -2.32 -11.44 -5.41
CA ARG A 56 -3.37 -12.05 -4.57
C ARG A 56 -4.17 -10.95 -3.86
N GLU A 57 -5.43 -11.24 -3.54
CA GLU A 57 -6.28 -10.32 -2.78
C GLU A 57 -5.98 -10.43 -1.28
N GLU A 58 -5.13 -9.53 -0.75
CA GLU A 58 -4.85 -9.42 0.69
C GLU A 58 -5.77 -8.41 1.38
N PHE A 59 -6.06 -7.29 0.70
CA PHE A 59 -6.83 -6.19 1.26
C PHE A 59 -8.09 -5.92 0.43
N THR A 60 -9.26 -5.94 1.07
CA THR A 60 -10.51 -5.55 0.43
C THR A 60 -11.06 -4.30 1.12
N PHE A 61 -11.42 -3.29 0.33
CA PHE A 61 -12.00 -2.04 0.85
C PHE A 61 -13.22 -2.27 1.75
N LEU A 62 -14.11 -3.19 1.35
CA LEU A 62 -15.32 -3.48 2.11
C LEU A 62 -15.00 -4.04 3.50
N SER A 63 -14.09 -5.01 3.57
CA SER A 63 -13.61 -5.59 4.83
C SER A 63 -12.97 -4.52 5.71
N TRP A 64 -12.10 -3.70 5.13
CA TRP A 64 -11.45 -2.60 5.84
C TRP A 64 -12.44 -1.58 6.38
N ALA A 65 -13.39 -1.11 5.56
CA ALA A 65 -14.35 -0.09 5.95
C ALA A 65 -15.30 -0.61 7.05
N LEU A 66 -15.81 -1.83 6.90
CA LEU A 66 -16.70 -2.44 7.89
C LEU A 66 -15.99 -2.68 9.22
N LEU A 67 -14.78 -3.26 9.20
CA LEU A 67 -14.03 -3.51 10.43
C LEU A 67 -13.57 -2.22 11.09
N THR A 68 -13.16 -1.22 10.32
CA THR A 68 -12.82 0.12 10.83
C THR A 68 -14.03 0.76 11.50
N LEU A 69 -15.21 0.68 10.90
CA LEU A 69 -16.44 1.22 11.49
C LEU A 69 -16.84 0.48 12.77
N VAL A 70 -16.84 -0.86 12.74
CA VAL A 70 -17.21 -1.71 13.90
C VAL A 70 -16.25 -1.53 15.08
N THR A 71 -14.97 -1.28 14.82
CA THR A 71 -13.93 -1.11 15.84
C THR A 71 -13.65 0.36 16.17
N CYS A 72 -14.48 1.29 15.71
CA CYS A 72 -14.33 2.73 15.94
C CYS A 72 -12.95 3.28 15.55
N GLY A 73 -12.40 2.83 14.42
CA GLY A 73 -11.10 3.27 13.90
C GLY A 73 -9.91 2.42 14.34
N LEU A 74 -10.04 1.55 15.35
CA LEU A 74 -8.92 0.74 15.84
C LEU A 74 -8.40 -0.24 14.79
N TYR A 75 -9.29 -0.81 13.96
CA TYR A 75 -8.88 -1.69 12.88
C TYR A 75 -8.02 -0.97 11.84
N HIS A 76 -8.24 0.33 11.56
CA HIS A 76 -7.40 1.07 10.63
C HIS A 76 -5.95 1.15 11.13
N ILE A 77 -5.73 1.31 12.44
CA ILE A 77 -4.38 1.25 13.04
C ILE A 77 -3.70 -0.11 12.79
N TYR A 78 -4.45 -1.21 12.96
CA TYR A 78 -3.96 -2.55 12.65
C TYR A 78 -3.70 -2.75 11.15
N PHE A 79 -4.58 -2.22 10.31
CA PHE A 79 -4.45 -2.26 8.86
C PHE A 79 -3.15 -1.60 8.41
N GLU A 80 -2.80 -0.42 8.94
CA GLU A 80 -1.55 0.27 8.62
C GLU A 80 -0.31 -0.58 8.94
N TYR A 81 -0.32 -1.22 10.11
CA TYR A 81 0.73 -2.17 10.47
C TYR A 81 0.82 -3.35 9.48
N ARG A 82 -0.33 -3.91 9.07
CA ARG A 82 -0.39 -5.03 8.13
C ARG A 82 0.04 -4.63 6.72
N MET A 83 -0.38 -3.46 6.23
CA MET A 83 0.02 -2.90 4.95
C MET A 83 1.54 -2.80 4.86
N ALA A 84 2.17 -2.19 5.87
CA ALA A 84 3.63 -2.12 5.97
C ALA A 84 4.34 -3.49 5.95
N ARG A 85 3.76 -4.51 6.58
CA ARG A 85 4.31 -5.88 6.55
C ARG A 85 4.23 -6.49 5.14
N VAL A 86 3.14 -6.24 4.41
CA VAL A 86 2.98 -6.73 3.04
C VAL A 86 3.90 -5.96 2.08
N ILE A 87 4.12 -4.66 2.32
CA ILE A 87 5.10 -3.87 1.56
C ILE A 87 6.52 -4.47 1.72
N ILE A 88 6.92 -4.88 2.93
CA ILE A 88 8.20 -5.57 3.14
C ILE A 88 8.27 -6.87 2.34
N GLU A 89 7.22 -7.70 2.39
CA GLU A 89 7.14 -8.94 1.60
C GLU A 89 7.30 -8.65 0.10
N LEU A 90 6.67 -7.59 -0.38
CA LEU A 90 6.76 -7.15 -1.76
C LEU A 90 8.19 -6.69 -2.12
N GLN A 91 8.83 -5.92 -1.24
CA GLN A 91 10.22 -5.50 -1.40
C GLN A 91 11.17 -6.70 -1.51
N GLU A 92 11.03 -7.68 -0.61
CA GLU A 92 11.80 -8.92 -0.62
C GLU A 92 11.60 -9.70 -1.93
N ARG A 93 10.34 -9.83 -2.38
CA ARG A 93 10.00 -10.57 -3.60
C ARG A 93 10.58 -9.96 -4.87
N HIS A 94 10.71 -8.64 -4.91
CA HIS A 94 11.16 -7.88 -6.08
C HIS A 94 12.61 -7.37 -5.97
N GLY A 95 13.36 -7.81 -4.95
CA GLY A 95 14.76 -7.45 -4.78
C GLY A 95 14.98 -5.97 -4.49
N VAL A 96 14.02 -5.33 -3.83
CA VAL A 96 14.14 -3.98 -3.24
C VAL A 96 14.56 -4.14 -1.78
N ALA A 97 15.49 -3.31 -1.31
CA ALA A 97 15.93 -3.37 0.08
C ALA A 97 14.75 -3.11 1.02
N PRO A 98 14.37 -4.07 1.89
CA PRO A 98 13.21 -3.93 2.75
C PRO A 98 13.46 -3.01 3.94
N GLU A 99 12.49 -2.17 4.26
CA GLU A 99 12.52 -1.29 5.44
C GLU A 99 11.85 -1.96 6.64
N TYR A 100 12.56 -2.82 7.37
CA TYR A 100 11.98 -3.65 8.45
C TYR A 100 11.34 -2.87 9.60
N LEU A 101 11.69 -1.59 9.78
CA LEU A 101 11.09 -0.72 10.80
C LEU A 101 9.74 -0.13 10.36
N LEU A 102 9.40 -0.22 9.07
CA LEU A 102 8.19 0.36 8.50
C LEU A 102 6.91 -0.01 9.27
N PRO A 103 6.65 -1.27 9.68
CA PRO A 103 5.43 -1.62 10.41
C PRO A 103 5.34 -0.97 11.79
N ALA A 104 6.47 -0.86 12.50
CA ALA A 104 6.51 -0.22 13.81
C ALA A 104 6.32 1.30 13.69
N ILE A 105 6.91 1.91 12.66
CA ILE A 105 6.73 3.31 12.31
C ILE A 105 5.25 3.58 11.98
N SER A 106 4.67 2.85 11.03
CA SER A 106 3.27 3.00 10.62
C SER A 106 2.31 2.83 11.80
N LEU A 107 2.51 1.82 12.64
CA LEU A 107 1.70 1.60 13.84
C LEU A 107 1.76 2.81 14.79
N THR A 108 2.97 3.30 15.07
CA THR A 108 3.19 4.40 16.02
C THR A 108 2.61 5.71 15.50
N LEU A 109 2.86 6.07 14.24
CA LEU A 109 2.36 7.32 13.65
C LEU A 109 0.83 7.34 13.58
N THR A 110 0.22 6.25 13.10
CA THR A 110 -1.24 6.17 12.98
C THR A 110 -1.93 6.20 14.34
N PHE A 111 -1.31 5.64 15.39
CA PHE A 111 -1.80 5.77 16.77
C PHE A 111 -1.88 7.22 17.23
N PHE A 112 -0.92 8.07 16.85
CA PHE A 112 -0.93 9.52 17.12
C PHE A 112 -1.74 10.33 16.08
N GLN A 113 -2.61 9.67 15.30
CA GLN A 113 -3.43 10.28 14.26
C GLN A 113 -2.63 10.95 13.13
N LEU A 114 -1.37 10.56 12.95
CA LEU A 114 -0.51 11.02 11.87
C LEU A 114 -0.64 10.13 10.61
N TRP A 115 -1.87 9.70 10.31
CA TRP A 115 -2.16 8.75 9.23
C TRP A 115 -1.72 9.26 7.85
N ILE A 116 -1.85 10.57 7.56
CA ILE A 116 -1.35 11.16 6.30
C ILE A 116 0.15 10.88 6.08
N ILE A 117 0.94 10.96 7.15
CA ILE A 117 2.39 10.75 7.09
C ILE A 117 2.67 9.25 6.92
N THR A 118 1.90 8.39 7.60
CA THR A 118 1.98 6.94 7.41
C THR A 118 1.77 6.55 5.94
N ASP A 119 0.69 7.01 5.33
CA ASP A 119 0.34 6.71 3.93
C ASP A 119 1.38 7.29 2.97
N ALA A 120 1.92 8.47 3.26
CA ALA A 120 2.99 9.06 2.47
C ALA A 120 4.26 8.19 2.46
N ILE A 121 4.64 7.62 3.61
CA ILE A 121 5.79 6.73 3.73
C ILE A 121 5.51 5.42 3.00
N GLN A 122 4.34 4.81 3.21
CA GLN A 122 3.98 3.55 2.56
C GLN A 122 3.90 3.69 1.03
N GLN A 123 3.27 4.73 0.52
CA GLN A 123 3.24 5.05 -0.91
C GLN A 123 4.66 5.25 -1.48
N ASN A 124 5.59 5.83 -0.73
CA ASN A 124 6.99 5.94 -1.15
C ASN A 124 7.65 4.58 -1.33
N GLU A 125 7.42 3.67 -0.38
CA GLU A 125 7.96 2.31 -0.43
C GLU A 125 7.34 1.49 -1.58
N ILE A 126 6.03 1.61 -1.81
CA ILE A 126 5.35 1.04 -2.98
C ILE A 126 5.96 1.59 -4.27
N ASN A 127 6.16 2.92 -4.36
CA ASN A 127 6.74 3.54 -5.54
C ASN A 127 8.18 3.07 -5.81
N LYS A 128 8.98 2.75 -4.78
CA LYS A 128 10.32 2.15 -4.98
C LYS A 128 10.20 0.79 -5.68
N VAL A 129 9.22 -0.03 -5.29
CA VAL A 129 8.94 -1.31 -5.97
C VAL A 129 8.49 -1.08 -7.41
N CYS A 130 7.54 -0.17 -7.64
CA CYS A 130 7.06 0.15 -8.99
C CYS A 130 8.20 0.59 -9.92
N ARG A 131 9.07 1.49 -9.46
CA ARG A 131 10.24 1.93 -10.24
C ARG A 131 11.25 0.81 -10.52
N LYS A 132 11.42 -0.13 -9.58
CA LYS A 132 12.30 -1.28 -9.81
C LYS A 132 11.76 -2.19 -10.92
N LEU A 133 10.44 -2.39 -10.92
CA LEU A 133 9.75 -3.18 -11.93
C LEU A 133 9.74 -2.50 -13.30
N SER A 134 9.53 -1.18 -13.37
CA SER A 134 9.48 -0.48 -14.67
C SER A 134 10.81 -0.46 -15.43
N ILE A 135 11.93 -0.68 -14.74
CA ILE A 135 13.29 -0.72 -15.31
C ILE A 135 13.75 -2.17 -15.61
N ALA A 136 13.03 -3.19 -15.12
CA ALA A 136 13.35 -4.61 -15.32
C ALA A 136 12.75 -5.17 -16.62
#